data_AF-A0AAW8SS53-F1
#
_entry.id   AF-A0AAW8SS53-F1
#
_cell.length_a   1.000
_cell.length_b   1.000
_cell.length_c   1.000
_cell.angle_alpha   90.00
_cell.angle_beta   90.00
_cell.angle_gamma   90.00
#
_symmetry.space_group_name_H-M   'P 1'
#
loop_
_entity.id
_entity.type
_entity.pdbx_description
1 polymer ?
#
loop_
_entity_poly.entity_id
_entity_poly.type
_entity_poly.pdbx_seq_one_letter_code
_entity_poly.pdbx_strand_id
1 'polypeptide(L)'
;MDYQVVTMEDFQLLGKGEMQLVGQVKADLFWQKCQKDGTLAKLTTYSTSDEKEWIGLADGESFDGEGYMYYIATPYHAETVPSGYTTLTLPSSLWIKFRSASLNVKNTADKDCWTWIFSDFFPASEYEPAGCQLEVYPKGAGSYPDSLSEIWISVKKSSD
;
A
#
# COMPACT_ATOMS: atom_id res chain seq x y z
N MET A 1 -7.02 13.31 -11.55
CA MET A 1 -6.36 13.00 -10.27
C MET A 1 -4.96 13.59 -10.33
N ASP A 2 -4.55 14.32 -9.31
CA ASP A 2 -3.18 14.86 -9.27
C ASP A 2 -2.21 13.73 -8.91
N TYR A 3 -1.07 13.67 -9.59
CA TYR A 3 -0.05 12.67 -9.34
C TYR A 3 1.36 13.27 -9.34
N GLN A 4 2.26 12.60 -8.64
CA GLN A 4 3.68 12.90 -8.65
C GLN A 4 4.47 11.66 -9.03
N VAL A 5 5.44 11.81 -9.93
CA VAL A 5 6.43 10.78 -10.24
C VAL A 5 7.68 11.04 -9.40
N VAL A 6 8.17 10.03 -8.69
CA VAL A 6 9.32 10.17 -7.79
C VAL A 6 10.13 8.89 -7.72
N THR A 7 11.45 9.01 -7.82
CA THR A 7 12.36 7.91 -7.46
C THR A 7 12.51 7.89 -5.95
N MET A 8 12.29 6.72 -5.35
CA MET A 8 12.50 6.51 -3.93
C MET A 8 13.60 5.47 -3.73
N GLU A 9 14.48 5.72 -2.76
CA GLU A 9 15.39 4.70 -2.26
C GLU A 9 14.62 3.52 -1.64
N ASP A 10 15.34 2.44 -1.33
CA ASP A 10 14.74 1.33 -0.63
C ASP A 10 14.20 1.76 0.75
N PHE A 11 13.11 1.12 1.16
CA PHE A 11 12.54 1.37 2.47
C PHE A 11 11.96 0.10 3.05
N GLN A 12 12.02 0.03 4.37
CA GLN A 12 11.58 -1.13 5.12
C GLN A 12 10.25 -0.86 5.82
N LEU A 13 9.42 -1.89 5.83
CA LEU A 13 8.15 -1.92 6.52
C LEU A 13 8.14 -3.07 7.53
N LEU A 14 7.38 -2.90 8.61
CA LEU A 14 6.98 -3.99 9.50
C LEU A 14 5.50 -4.26 9.26
N GLY A 15 5.12 -5.51 9.02
CA GLY A 15 3.74 -5.83 8.67
C GLY A 15 3.29 -7.24 9.02
N LYS A 16 2.01 -7.46 8.79
CA LYS A 16 1.33 -8.76 8.86
C LYS A 16 0.72 -9.03 7.50
N GLY A 17 0.96 -10.23 6.96
CA GLY A 17 0.54 -10.60 5.61
C GLY A 17 -0.47 -11.75 5.59
N GLU A 18 -1.32 -11.75 4.58
CA GLU A 18 -2.13 -12.90 4.19
C GLU A 18 -2.33 -12.95 2.67
N MET A 19 -2.65 -14.13 2.13
CA MET A 19 -2.90 -14.34 0.71
C MET A 19 -4.28 -13.80 0.32
N GLN A 20 -4.34 -13.06 -0.79
CA GLN A 20 -5.57 -12.60 -1.43
C GLN A 20 -5.74 -13.31 -2.77
N LEU A 21 -6.98 -13.67 -3.12
CA LEU A 21 -7.31 -14.27 -4.41
C LEU A 21 -7.94 -13.23 -5.33
N VAL A 22 -7.50 -13.14 -6.59
CA VAL A 22 -7.95 -12.11 -7.54
C VAL A 22 -9.47 -12.10 -7.71
N GLY A 23 -10.10 -13.28 -7.76
CA GLY A 23 -11.56 -13.41 -7.90
C GLY A 23 -12.36 -13.22 -6.60
N GLN A 24 -11.69 -13.13 -5.45
CA GLN A 24 -12.31 -13.08 -4.13
C GLN A 24 -11.46 -12.25 -3.14
N VAL A 25 -11.07 -11.05 -3.54
CA VAL A 25 -10.28 -10.15 -2.68
C VAL A 25 -11.08 -9.83 -1.40
N LYS A 26 -10.42 -9.96 -0.25
CA LYS A 26 -10.96 -9.78 1.11
C LYS A 26 -10.06 -8.91 1.98
N ALA A 27 -9.28 -8.01 1.37
CA ALA A 27 -8.36 -7.13 2.08
C ALA A 27 -9.08 -6.25 3.11
N ASP A 28 -10.29 -5.80 2.82
CA ASP A 28 -11.20 -5.10 3.73
C ASP A 28 -11.51 -5.91 5.02
N LEU A 29 -11.77 -7.22 4.89
CA LEU A 29 -11.96 -8.10 6.04
C LEU A 29 -10.65 -8.29 6.83
N PHE A 30 -9.51 -8.30 6.13
CA PHE A 30 -8.20 -8.35 6.79
C PHE A 30 -7.94 -7.11 7.63
N TRP A 31 -8.22 -5.91 7.09
CA TRP A 31 -8.17 -4.65 7.82
C TRP A 31 -9.06 -4.67 9.08
N GLN A 32 -10.31 -5.13 8.95
CA GLN A 32 -11.23 -5.26 10.10
C GLN A 32 -10.69 -6.22 11.16
N LYS A 33 -10.13 -7.35 10.75
CA LYS A 33 -9.50 -8.34 11.64
C LYS A 33 -8.30 -7.73 12.37
N CYS A 34 -7.41 -7.05 11.64
CA CYS A 34 -6.23 -6.38 12.19
C CYS A 34 -6.57 -5.22 13.14
N GLN A 35 -7.70 -4.54 12.89
CA GLN A 35 -8.21 -3.55 13.82
C GLN A 35 -8.72 -4.21 15.11
N LYS A 36 -9.52 -5.27 14.98
CA LYS A 36 -10.16 -5.97 16.10
C LYS A 36 -9.17 -6.72 16.99
N ASP A 37 -8.14 -7.32 16.41
CA ASP A 37 -7.14 -8.13 17.14
C ASP A 37 -5.98 -7.30 17.72
N GLY A 38 -6.00 -5.97 17.53
CA GLY A 38 -4.98 -5.05 18.02
C GLY A 38 -3.72 -4.97 17.15
N THR A 39 -3.67 -5.64 15.99
CA THR A 39 -2.55 -5.55 15.05
C THR A 39 -2.29 -4.10 14.64
N LEU A 40 -3.31 -3.32 14.27
CA LEU A 40 -3.12 -1.91 13.86
C LEU A 40 -2.52 -1.07 14.97
N ALA A 41 -3.05 -1.20 16.20
CA ALA A 41 -2.52 -0.49 17.36
C ALA A 41 -1.06 -0.86 17.63
N LYS A 42 -0.70 -2.14 17.49
CA LYS A 42 0.67 -2.60 17.63
C LYS A 42 1.58 -2.05 16.53
N LEU A 43 1.17 -2.09 15.27
CA LEU A 43 1.94 -1.49 14.15
C LEU A 43 2.19 0.01 14.39
N THR A 44 1.19 0.77 14.81
CA THR A 44 1.35 2.19 15.14
C THR A 44 2.47 2.44 16.15
N THR A 45 2.65 1.57 17.17
CA THR A 45 3.74 1.73 18.15
C THR A 45 5.14 1.53 17.56
N TYR A 46 5.26 0.88 16.40
CA TYR A 46 6.53 0.65 15.71
C TYR A 46 6.77 1.63 14.56
N SER A 47 5.80 2.47 14.18
CA SER A 47 5.97 3.39 13.05
C SER A 47 7.15 4.33 13.29
N THR A 48 8.09 4.34 12.35
CA THR A 48 9.23 5.27 12.35
C THR A 48 8.96 6.53 11.53
N SER A 49 7.73 6.73 11.03
CA SER A 49 7.36 7.90 10.24
C SER A 49 6.57 8.92 11.05
N ASP A 50 6.87 10.20 10.80
CA ASP A 50 6.13 11.32 11.37
C ASP A 50 4.90 11.72 10.55
N GLU A 51 4.77 11.21 9.33
CA GLU A 51 3.71 11.59 8.41
C GLU A 51 2.78 10.44 8.03
N LYS A 52 3.27 9.21 8.00
CA LYS A 52 2.57 8.03 7.49
C LYS A 52 2.48 6.97 8.59
N GLU A 53 1.40 6.22 8.63
CA GLU A 53 1.18 5.29 9.74
C GLU A 53 0.82 3.88 9.28
N TRP A 54 -0.20 3.74 8.43
CA TRP A 54 -0.56 2.44 7.90
C TRP A 54 -0.37 2.39 6.39
N ILE A 55 0.04 1.22 5.92
CA ILE A 55 0.25 0.92 4.50
C ILE A 55 -0.45 -0.40 4.21
N GLY A 56 -1.40 -0.38 3.28
CA GLY A 56 -1.87 -1.58 2.61
C GLY A 56 -0.97 -1.86 1.42
N LEU A 57 -0.38 -3.03 1.31
CA LEU A 57 0.57 -3.38 0.26
C LEU A 57 0.09 -4.64 -0.47
N ALA A 58 -0.19 -4.51 -1.76
CA ALA A 58 -0.31 -5.65 -2.65
C ALA A 58 1.07 -5.92 -3.27
N ASP A 59 1.63 -7.10 -2.98
CA ASP A 59 2.95 -7.50 -3.46
C ASP A 59 2.83 -8.11 -4.85
N GLY A 60 3.19 -7.32 -5.87
CA GLY A 60 3.15 -7.76 -7.26
C GLY A 60 4.13 -8.89 -7.58
N GLU A 61 5.24 -9.03 -6.84
CA GLU A 61 6.21 -10.12 -7.08
C GLU A 61 5.68 -11.48 -6.61
N SER A 62 4.76 -11.46 -5.64
CA SER A 62 4.09 -12.66 -5.13
C SER A 62 2.94 -13.16 -6.00
N PHE A 63 2.60 -12.45 -7.08
CA PHE A 63 1.46 -12.78 -7.93
C PHE A 63 1.72 -14.03 -8.78
N ASP A 64 0.87 -15.04 -8.64
CA ASP A 64 1.01 -16.34 -9.32
C ASP A 64 -0.04 -16.60 -10.42
N GLY A 65 -0.90 -15.62 -10.70
CA GLY A 65 -2.04 -15.76 -11.62
C GLY A 65 -3.38 -15.98 -10.91
N GLU A 66 -3.38 -16.57 -9.70
CA GLU A 66 -4.58 -16.84 -8.91
C GLU A 66 -4.72 -15.87 -7.73
N GLY A 67 -3.61 -15.51 -7.11
CA GLY A 67 -3.57 -14.62 -5.97
C GLY A 67 -2.21 -13.98 -5.74
N TYR A 68 -2.14 -13.19 -4.68
CA TYR A 68 -0.96 -12.42 -4.27
C TYR A 68 -0.97 -12.21 -2.76
N MET A 69 0.19 -11.99 -2.18
CA MET A 69 0.33 -11.59 -0.79
C MET A 69 -0.09 -10.13 -0.62
N TYR A 70 -0.97 -9.90 0.36
CA TYR A 70 -1.34 -8.57 0.82
C TYR A 70 -0.87 -8.36 2.25
N TYR A 71 -0.30 -7.20 2.52
CA TYR A 71 0.22 -6.84 3.83
C TYR A 71 -0.44 -5.59 4.36
N ILE A 72 -0.66 -5.58 5.67
CA ILE A 72 -0.91 -4.36 6.45
C ILE A 72 0.35 -4.07 7.24
N ALA A 73 0.94 -2.90 7.01
CA ALA A 73 2.28 -2.57 7.48
C ALA A 73 2.41 -1.11 7.94
N THR A 74 3.55 -0.80 8.55
CA THR A 74 3.97 0.55 8.94
C THR A 74 5.41 0.79 8.50
N PRO A 75 5.83 2.05 8.21
CA PRO A 75 7.24 2.39 8.06
C PRO A 75 8.06 1.92 9.27
N TYR A 76 9.18 1.25 9.01
CA TYR A 76 10.00 0.64 10.07
C TYR A 76 11.49 0.67 9.71
N HIS A 77 12.34 0.94 10.71
CA HIS A 77 13.80 1.02 10.52
C HIS A 77 14.55 0.44 11.73
N ALA A 78 14.18 -0.76 12.17
CA ALA A 78 14.91 -1.44 13.24
C ALA A 78 15.02 -2.95 12.98
N GLU A 79 15.99 -3.59 13.64
CA GLU A 79 16.34 -4.99 13.34
C GLU A 79 15.42 -6.01 14.01
N THR A 80 14.70 -5.62 15.07
CA THR A 80 13.89 -6.57 15.84
C THR A 80 12.54 -6.79 15.18
N VAL A 81 12.19 -8.03 14.84
CA VAL A 81 10.85 -8.36 14.31
C VAL A 81 9.99 -8.92 15.45
N PRO A 82 8.90 -8.25 15.86
CA PRO A 82 8.00 -8.78 16.87
C PRO A 82 7.39 -10.11 16.42
N SER A 83 7.19 -11.05 17.35
CA SER A 83 6.56 -12.34 17.04
C SER A 83 5.20 -12.15 16.35
N GLY A 84 5.00 -12.89 15.25
CA GLY A 84 3.79 -12.83 14.42
C GLY A 84 3.78 -11.73 13.35
N TYR A 85 4.89 -11.02 13.16
CA TYR A 85 5.08 -10.00 12.13
C TYR A 85 6.25 -10.38 11.22
N THR A 86 6.34 -9.71 10.08
CA THR A 86 7.44 -9.81 9.13
C THR A 86 7.95 -8.43 8.77
N THR A 87 9.22 -8.34 8.40
CA THR A 87 9.76 -7.18 7.69
C THR A 87 9.59 -7.36 6.19
N LEU A 88 9.34 -6.26 5.49
CA LEU A 88 9.30 -6.18 4.03
C LEU A 88 10.30 -5.09 3.62
N THR A 89 11.16 -5.38 2.65
CA THR A 89 12.03 -4.37 2.05
C THR A 89 11.55 -4.11 0.64
N LEU A 90 11.05 -2.90 0.38
CA LEU A 90 10.72 -2.48 -0.97
C LEU A 90 11.99 -1.90 -1.60
N PRO A 91 12.45 -2.42 -2.74
CA PRO A 91 13.67 -1.95 -3.36
C PRO A 91 13.52 -0.52 -3.88
N SER A 92 14.65 0.15 -4.07
CA SER A 92 14.69 1.44 -4.78
C SER A 92 13.95 1.32 -6.10
N SER A 93 12.99 2.21 -6.33
CA SER A 93 12.02 2.10 -7.42
C SER A 93 11.53 3.47 -7.86
N LEU A 94 11.04 3.55 -9.10
CA LEU A 94 10.27 4.68 -9.57
C LEU A 94 8.81 4.49 -9.15
N TRP A 95 8.22 5.52 -8.57
CA TRP A 95 6.85 5.50 -8.04
C TRP A 95 6.00 6.58 -8.66
N ILE A 96 4.73 6.27 -8.93
CA ILE A 96 3.69 7.26 -9.17
C ILE A 96 2.82 7.32 -7.91
N LYS A 97 2.70 8.52 -7.34
CA LYS A 97 1.91 8.82 -6.15
C LYS A 97 0.70 9.63 -6.54
N PHE A 98 -0.47 9.01 -6.49
CA PHE A 98 -1.76 9.67 -6.72
C PHE A 98 -2.29 10.26 -5.42
N ARG A 99 -2.57 11.56 -5.41
CA ARG A 99 -3.20 12.27 -4.29
C ARG A 99 -4.70 12.41 -4.54
N SER A 100 -5.48 12.55 -3.47
CA SER A 100 -6.93 12.73 -3.57
C SER A 100 -7.65 11.55 -4.23
N ALA A 101 -7.11 10.34 -4.08
CA ALA A 101 -7.94 9.16 -4.12
C ALA A 101 -8.80 9.23 -2.86
N SER A 102 -10.12 9.28 -2.96
CA SER A 102 -10.97 9.26 -1.76
C SER A 102 -10.80 7.91 -1.05
N LEU A 103 -9.77 7.77 -0.21
CA LEU A 103 -9.45 6.55 0.52
C LEU A 103 -10.08 6.64 1.92
N ASN A 104 -11.01 5.74 2.23
CA ASN A 104 -11.54 5.61 3.57
C ASN A 104 -11.11 4.27 4.16
N VAL A 105 -10.60 4.27 5.40
CA VAL A 105 -10.20 3.08 6.18
C VAL A 105 -11.32 2.02 6.25
N LYS A 106 -12.59 2.42 6.11
CA LYS A 106 -13.74 1.49 6.05
C LYS A 106 -13.89 0.76 4.71
N ASN A 107 -13.36 1.31 3.60
CA ASN A 107 -13.63 0.85 2.24
C ASN A 107 -12.38 0.65 1.37
N THR A 108 -11.16 0.70 1.93
CA THR A 108 -9.90 0.73 1.13
C THR A 108 -9.97 1.85 0.07
N ALA A 109 -9.09 1.89 -0.93
CA ALA A 109 -9.32 2.82 -2.03
C ALA A 109 -10.61 2.49 -2.78
N ASP A 110 -11.35 3.52 -3.19
CA ASP A 110 -12.53 3.34 -4.02
C ASP A 110 -12.17 2.59 -5.31
N LYS A 111 -13.03 1.63 -5.69
CA LYS A 111 -12.89 0.87 -6.94
C LYS A 111 -12.79 1.80 -8.14
N ASP A 112 -13.54 2.90 -8.12
CA ASP A 112 -13.51 3.90 -9.20
C ASP A 112 -12.13 4.53 -9.37
N CYS A 113 -11.39 4.74 -8.28
CA CYS A 113 -10.02 5.25 -8.31
C CYS A 113 -9.07 4.25 -8.99
N TRP A 114 -9.10 2.99 -8.54
CA TRP A 114 -8.30 1.93 -9.17
C TRP A 114 -8.67 1.75 -10.64
N THR A 115 -9.97 1.76 -10.97
CA THR A 115 -10.45 1.63 -12.35
C THR A 115 -9.90 2.74 -13.23
N TRP A 116 -9.97 4.00 -12.80
CA TRP A 116 -9.42 5.12 -13.57
C TRP A 116 -7.90 5.01 -13.75
N ILE A 117 -7.16 4.66 -12.69
CA ILE A 117 -5.69 4.48 -12.77
C ILE A 117 -5.32 3.44 -13.84
N PHE A 118 -5.99 2.28 -13.84
CA PHE A 118 -5.66 1.18 -14.75
C PHE A 118 -6.27 1.29 -16.15
N SER A 119 -7.44 1.95 -16.29
CA SER A 119 -8.17 1.99 -17.55
C SER A 119 -7.94 3.28 -18.34
N ASP A 120 -7.62 4.38 -17.66
CA ASP A 120 -7.44 5.69 -18.28
C ASP A 120 -5.99 6.18 -18.16
N PHE A 121 -5.44 6.20 -16.94
CA PHE A 121 -4.11 6.77 -16.71
C PHE A 121 -3.00 5.95 -17.38
N PHE A 122 -2.86 4.66 -17.03
CA PHE A 122 -1.76 3.85 -17.56
C PHE A 122 -1.75 3.76 -19.09
N PRO A 123 -2.89 3.51 -19.77
CA PRO A 123 -2.94 3.49 -21.23
C PRO A 123 -2.57 4.81 -21.91
N ALA A 124 -2.72 5.94 -21.21
CA ALA A 124 -2.37 7.27 -21.71
C ALA A 124 -0.99 7.76 -21.22
N SER A 125 -0.29 6.98 -20.39
CA SER A 125 1.00 7.36 -19.79
C SER A 125 2.18 6.67 -20.46
N GLU A 126 3.40 7.13 -20.18
CA GLU A 126 4.66 6.47 -20.58
C GLU A 126 5.14 5.42 -19.56
N TYR A 127 4.29 5.04 -18.60
CA TYR A 127 4.62 4.19 -17.46
C TYR A 127 3.82 2.90 -17.47
N GLU A 128 4.45 1.83 -16.96
CA GLU A 128 3.82 0.54 -16.72
C GLU A 128 3.97 0.14 -15.25
N PRO A 129 2.93 -0.44 -14.62
CA PRO A 129 3.05 -1.06 -13.30
C PRO A 129 4.15 -2.14 -13.31
N ALA A 130 5.03 -2.10 -12.30
CA ALA A 130 6.22 -2.95 -12.28
C ALA A 130 6.40 -3.76 -10.99
N GLY A 131 5.48 -3.67 -10.02
CA GLY A 131 5.65 -4.34 -8.73
C GLY A 131 4.58 -3.99 -7.72
N CYS A 132 5.00 -3.43 -6.59
CA CYS A 132 4.15 -3.13 -5.44
C CYS A 132 3.12 -2.02 -5.71
N GLN A 133 1.92 -2.22 -5.15
CA GLN A 133 0.86 -1.23 -5.12
C GLN A 133 0.49 -0.95 -3.66
N LEU A 134 0.49 0.32 -3.28
CA LEU A 134 0.34 0.76 -1.90
C LEU A 134 -0.87 1.67 -1.73
N GLU A 135 -1.64 1.42 -0.69
CA GLU A 135 -2.53 2.40 -0.06
C GLU A 135 -1.80 2.97 1.15
N VAL A 136 -1.46 4.26 1.11
CA VAL A 136 -0.68 4.92 2.15
C VAL A 136 -1.56 5.87 2.94
N TYR A 137 -1.73 5.57 4.23
CA TYR A 137 -2.55 6.34 5.15
C TYR A 137 -1.66 7.30 5.95
N PRO A 138 -2.08 8.57 6.10
CA PRO A 138 -1.36 9.55 6.91
C PRO A 138 -1.39 9.15 8.39
N LYS A 139 -0.59 9.81 9.22
CA LYS A 139 -0.52 9.60 10.68
C LYS A 139 -1.67 10.26 11.44
N GLY A 140 -2.24 9.56 12.42
CA GLY A 140 -3.34 10.04 13.29
C GLY A 140 -4.27 8.92 13.80
N ALA A 141 -5.45 9.26 14.30
CA ALA A 141 -6.31 8.29 15.00
C ALA A 141 -7.33 7.57 14.08
N GLY A 142 -6.95 7.25 12.84
CA GLY A 142 -7.83 6.54 11.89
C GLY A 142 -9.05 7.33 11.40
N SER A 143 -9.11 8.64 11.65
CA SER A 143 -10.06 9.57 11.03
C SER A 143 -9.26 10.55 10.19
N TYR A 144 -9.03 10.18 8.94
CA TYR A 144 -8.31 11.00 7.98
C TYR A 144 -9.30 11.63 7.01
N PRO A 145 -9.21 12.94 6.74
CA PRO A 145 -9.85 13.50 5.57
C PRO A 145 -9.40 12.72 4.33
N ASP A 146 -10.35 12.36 3.48
CA ASP A 146 -10.13 11.64 2.21
C ASP A 146 -9.02 12.28 1.34
N SER A 147 -8.74 13.57 1.54
CA SER A 147 -7.72 14.35 0.86
C SER A 147 -6.27 14.06 1.26
N LEU A 148 -6.01 13.25 2.29
CA LEU A 148 -4.65 13.03 2.82
C LEU A 148 -4.06 11.64 2.51
N SER A 149 -4.87 10.72 2.04
CA SER A 149 -4.43 9.37 1.70
C SER A 149 -3.88 9.34 0.26
N GLU A 150 -2.92 8.46 0.02
CA GLU A 150 -2.24 8.36 -1.27
C GLU A 150 -2.27 6.92 -1.81
N ILE A 151 -2.36 6.77 -3.14
CA ILE A 151 -2.08 5.50 -3.81
C ILE A 151 -0.69 5.60 -4.43
N TRP A 152 0.19 4.66 -4.11
CA TRP A 152 1.52 4.60 -4.72
C TRP A 152 1.63 3.33 -5.57
N ILE A 153 2.11 3.45 -6.80
CA ILE A 153 2.36 2.31 -7.68
C ILE A 153 3.79 2.37 -8.16
N SER A 154 4.55 1.29 -7.94
CA SER A 154 5.88 1.16 -8.50
C SER A 154 5.76 0.94 -10.00
N VAL A 155 6.52 1.68 -10.79
CA VAL A 155 6.44 1.69 -12.24
C VAL A 155 7.82 1.57 -12.89
N LYS A 156 7.82 1.18 -14.16
CA LYS A 156 8.93 1.36 -15.10
C LYS A 156 8.47 2.27 -16.23
N LYS A 157 9.40 2.85 -17.00
CA LYS A 157 9.02 3.48 -18.27
C LYS A 157 8.77 2.39 -19.30
N SER A 158 7.75 2.56 -20.13
CA SER A 158 7.40 1.62 -21.21
C SER A 158 8.49 1.45 -22.29
N SER A 159 9.58 2.21 -22.20
CA SER A 159 10.71 2.17 -23.14
C SER A 159 11.97 1.48 -22.58
N ASP A 160 11.91 0.96 -21.36
CA ASP A 160 13.01 0.24 -20.70
C ASP A 160 12.94 -1.28 -20.94
#